data_AF-A0A960R5T1-F1
#
_entry.id   AF-A0A960R5T1-F1
#
_cell.length_a   1.000
_cell.length_b   1.000
_cell.length_c   1.000
_cell.angle_alpha   90.00
_cell.angle_beta   90.00
_cell.angle_gamma   90.00
#
_symmetry.space_group_name_H-M   'P 1'
#
loop_
_entity.id
_entity.type
_entity.pdbx_description
1 polymer ?
#
loop_
_entity_poly.entity_id
_entity_poly.type
_entity_poly.pdbx_seq_one_letter_code
_entity_poly.pdbx_strand_id
1 'polypeptide(L)' 'EAEGPSPMNPEKTTKFHDVTEFKSDDHRLFTSSVLGEDGKWVVMARGEAKRTK' A
#
# COMPACT_ATOMS: atom_id res chain seq x y z
N GLU A 1 -6.53 -4.49 6.22
CA GLU A 1 -6.61 -4.97 4.82
C GLU A 1 -7.87 -4.41 4.21
N ALA A 2 -7.81 -3.90 2.99
CA ALA A 2 -8.92 -3.31 2.26
C ALA A 2 -9.19 -4.09 0.96
N GLU A 3 -10.39 -4.03 0.42
CA GLU A 3 -10.74 -4.67 -0.85
C GLU A 3 -11.27 -3.60 -1.80
N GLY A 4 -10.75 -3.58 -3.03
CA GLY A 4 -11.09 -2.55 -4.01
C GLY A 4 -10.94 -3.04 -5.45
N PRO A 5 -11.40 -2.27 -6.44
CA PRO A 5 -11.27 -2.63 -7.84
C PRO A 5 -9.78 -2.76 -8.20
N SER A 6 -9.42 -3.87 -8.85
CA SER A 6 -8.05 -4.13 -9.26
C SER A 6 -7.65 -3.12 -10.34
N PRO A 7 -6.52 -2.42 -10.17
CA PRO A 7 -6.03 -1.49 -11.19
C PRO A 7 -5.65 -2.22 -12.48
N MET A 8 -5.38 -3.53 -12.42
CA MET A 8 -5.14 -4.36 -13.61
C MET A 8 -6.42 -4.89 -14.25
N ASN A 9 -7.49 -5.08 -13.47
CA ASN A 9 -8.76 -5.61 -13.94
C ASN A 9 -9.91 -4.89 -13.23
N PRO A 10 -10.55 -3.89 -13.85
CA PRO A 10 -11.63 -3.12 -13.22
C PRO A 10 -12.86 -3.98 -12.86
N GLU A 11 -13.02 -5.15 -13.49
CA GLU A 11 -14.08 -6.11 -13.19
C GLU A 11 -13.80 -6.99 -11.96
N LYS A 12 -12.55 -7.03 -11.48
CA LYS A 12 -12.16 -7.87 -10.34
C LYS A 12 -11.84 -7.01 -9.13
N THR A 13 -12.30 -7.44 -7.97
CA THR A 13 -11.88 -6.87 -6.68
C THR A 13 -10.60 -7.56 -6.24
N THR A 14 -9.61 -6.79 -5.77
CA THR A 14 -8.38 -7.30 -5.19
C THR A 14 -8.20 -6.76 -3.77
N LYS A 15 -7.33 -7.41 -3.00
CA LYS A 15 -6.96 -7.00 -1.65
C LYS A 15 -5.83 -5.98 -1.70
N PHE A 16 -5.97 -4.94 -0.91
CA PHE A 16 -4.99 -3.91 -0.65
C PHE A 16 -4.52 -4.04 0.80
N HIS A 17 -3.23 -3.86 0.99
CA HIS A 17 -2.57 -3.91 2.28
C HIS A 17 -1.70 -2.69 2.44
N ASP A 18 -2.19 -1.75 3.24
CA ASP A 18 -1.50 -0.53 3.59
C ASP A 18 -0.78 -0.71 4.94
N VAL A 19 0.54 -0.60 4.91
CA VAL A 19 1.41 -0.65 6.08
C VAL A 19 1.92 0.74 6.36
N THR A 20 1.63 1.26 7.55
CA THR A 20 2.29 2.47 8.05
C THR A 20 3.32 2.09 9.10
N GLU A 21 4.59 2.25 8.77
CA GLU A 21 5.71 1.97 9.65
C GLU A 21 6.23 3.27 10.27
N PHE A 22 6.13 3.36 11.59
CA PHE A 22 6.60 4.51 12.38
C PHE A 22 8.06 4.29 12.72
N LYS A 23 8.97 4.88 11.95
CA LYS A 23 10.41 4.84 12.25
C LYS A 23 10.76 5.81 13.36
N SER A 24 10.11 6.98 13.41
CA SER A 24 10.31 8.02 14.43
C SER A 24 9.10 8.95 14.51
N ASP A 25 9.03 9.83 15.50
CA ASP A 25 7.96 10.85 15.66
C ASP A 25 7.71 11.64 14.35
N ASP A 26 8.80 12.09 13.73
CA ASP A 26 8.79 12.86 12.48
C ASP A 26 9.02 12.01 11.22
N HIS A 27 9.16 10.68 11.31
CA HIS A 27 9.44 9.83 10.14
C HIS A 27 8.49 8.64 10.09
N ARG A 28 7.58 8.67 9.11
CA ARG A 28 6.60 7.63 8.85
C ARG A 28 6.78 7.13 7.43
N LEU A 29 6.90 5.82 7.26
CA LEU A 29 6.84 5.19 5.95
C LEU A 29 5.44 4.63 5.75
N PHE A 30 4.86 4.95 4.61
CA PHE A 30 3.61 4.39 4.14
C PHE A 30 3.91 3.48 2.96
N THR A 31 3.48 2.22 3.02
CA THR A 31 3.65 1.25 1.94
C THR A 31 2.29 0.63 1.63
N SER A 32 1.74 0.95 0.47
CA SER A 32 0.52 0.36 -0.06
C SER A 32 0.86 -0.75 -1.04
N SER A 33 0.36 -1.95 -0.76
CA SER A 33 0.53 -3.14 -1.59
C SER A 33 -0.82 -3.68 -2.05
N VAL A 34 -0.86 -4.31 -3.21
CA VAL A 34 -2.05 -4.95 -3.78
C VAL A 34 -1.77 -6.42 -4.05
N LEU A 35 -2.75 -7.30 -3.85
CA LEU A 35 -2.64 -8.71 -4.16
C LEU A 35 -2.76 -8.90 -5.68
N GLY A 36 -1.66 -9.28 -6.32
CA GLY A 36 -1.66 -9.64 -7.73
C GLY A 36 -2.42 -10.94 -7.98
N GLU A 37 -2.81 -11.20 -9.23
CA GLU A 37 -3.48 -12.44 -9.62
C GLU A 37 -2.62 -13.69 -9.39
N ASP A 38 -1.30 -13.53 -9.29
CA ASP A 38 -0.33 -14.56 -8.90
C ASP A 38 -0.36 -14.89 -7.39
N GLY A 39 -1.22 -14.22 -6.60
CA GLY A 39 -1.27 -14.34 -5.14
C GLY A 39 -0.10 -13.65 -4.41
N LYS A 40 0.73 -12.90 -5.15
CA LYS A 40 1.84 -12.11 -4.59
C LYS A 40 1.41 -10.68 -4.32
N TRP A 41 1.86 -10.14 -3.19
CA TRP A 41 1.69 -8.72 -2.88
C TRP A 41 2.65 -7.89 -3.74
N VAL A 42 2.09 -6.95 -4.50
CA VAL A 42 2.82 -6.00 -5.35
C VAL A 42 2.71 -4.63 -4.71
N VAL A 43 3.84 -4.00 -4.39
CA VAL A 43 3.86 -2.63 -3.85
C VAL A 43 3.42 -1.67 -4.95
N MET A 44 2.27 -1.03 -4.76
CA MET A 44 1.72 -0.05 -5.71
C MET A 44 2.21 1.36 -5.42
N ALA A 45 2.27 1.72 -4.13
CA ALA A 45 2.70 3.04 -3.71
C ALA A 45 3.54 2.92 -2.45
N ARG A 46 4.66 3.64 -2.42
CA ARG A 46 5.45 3.85 -1.20
C ARG A 46 5.66 5.34 -1.03
N GLY A 47 5.20 5.85 0.11
CA GLY A 47 5.43 7.22 0.53
C GLY A 47 6.32 7.25 1.75
N GLU A 48 7.23 8.21 1.80
CA GLU A 48 7.88 8.61 3.04
C GLU A 48 7.33 9.97 3.46
N ALA A 49 6.84 10.04 4.68
CA ALA A 49 6.43 11.28 5.31
C ALA A 49 7.47 11.64 6.35
N LYS A 50 8.30 12.64 6.01
CA LYS A 50 9.20 13.27 6.96
C LYS A 50 8.65 14.64 7.34
N ARG A 51 8.31 14.81 8.61
CA ARG A 51 7.95 16.11 9.14
C ARG A 51 9.23 16.92 9.30
N THR A 52 9.31 18.03 8.58
CA THR A 52 10.45 18.97 8.68
C THR A 52 9.91 20.23 9.34
N LYS A 53 10.51 20.61 10.47
CA LYS A 53 10.12 21.76 11.29
C LYS A 53 10.73 23.04 10.76
#